data_AF-A0A356N8D0-F1
#
_entry.id   AF-A0A356N8D0-F1
#
_cell.length_a   1.000
_cell.length_b   1.000
_cell.length_c   1.000
_cell.angle_alpha   90.00
_cell.angle_beta   90.00
_cell.angle_gamma   90.00
#
_symmetry.space_group_name_H-M   'P 1'
#
loop_
_entity.id
_entity.type
_entity.pdbx_description
1 polymer ?
#
loop_
_entity_poly.entity_id
_entity_poly.type
_entity_poly.pdbx_seq_one_letter_code
_entity_poly.pdbx_strand_id
1 'polypeptide(L)'
;MRIVKKSRSFSLFEILITVLLLSALIVTSYLAIPKLIEKAYDARRKTDLNKIKTNLEIYYDSAKEFPATLPDCGQPLVYKSQILMSSFPCDPVTKLPYYYQTKSGDTQSFRLYAILANSQDISIAKAGCLGGCGSDCNYNYGVSSSNTGLVQCSYVCSPSKRCILYNDPSVSDCPKLYYNDSTCNNECSLPANRCHDESGKNIPY
;
A
#
# COMPACT_ATOMS: atom_id res chain seq x y z
N MET A 1 -24.45 31.75 -64.04
CA MET A 1 -24.84 32.20 -62.67
C MET A 1 -23.91 31.52 -61.66
N ARG A 2 -22.98 32.25 -61.04
CA ARG A 2 -22.01 31.70 -60.07
C ARG A 2 -22.53 31.93 -58.65
N ILE A 3 -22.81 30.86 -57.93
CA ILE A 3 -23.22 30.92 -56.51
C ILE A 3 -21.95 31.14 -55.68
N VAL A 4 -21.79 32.34 -55.11
CA VAL A 4 -20.71 32.61 -54.14
C VAL A 4 -21.14 32.06 -52.79
N LYS A 5 -20.40 31.07 -52.28
CA LYS A 5 -20.66 30.41 -51.00
C LYS A 5 -20.29 31.39 -49.87
N LYS A 6 -21.25 31.80 -49.03
CA LYS A 6 -21.02 32.68 -47.87
C LYS A 6 -20.10 31.97 -46.87
N SER A 7 -18.88 32.46 -46.69
CA SER A 7 -17.98 32.02 -45.62
C SER A 7 -18.51 32.50 -44.28
N ARG A 8 -18.93 31.58 -43.40
CA ARG A 8 -19.26 31.91 -42.01
C ARG A 8 -17.96 32.31 -41.31
N SER A 9 -17.87 33.58 -40.90
CA SER A 9 -16.77 34.09 -40.09
C SER A 9 -17.18 33.98 -38.62
N PHE A 10 -16.27 33.52 -37.75
CA PHE A 10 -16.50 33.39 -36.32
C PHE A 10 -16.80 34.75 -35.67
N SER A 11 -17.72 34.77 -34.70
CA SER A 11 -18.00 35.98 -33.91
C SER A 11 -16.93 36.17 -32.84
N LEU A 12 -16.54 37.43 -32.57
CA LEU A 12 -15.64 37.76 -31.44
C LEU A 12 -16.19 37.25 -30.10
N PHE A 13 -17.52 37.27 -29.94
CA PHE A 13 -18.18 36.77 -28.73
C PHE A 13 -18.07 35.24 -28.59
N GLU A 14 -18.08 34.53 -29.71
CA GLU A 14 -17.93 33.07 -29.76
C GLU A 14 -16.51 32.66 -29.36
N ILE A 15 -15.49 33.41 -29.82
CA ILE A 15 -14.10 33.21 -29.40
C ILE A 15 -13.93 33.56 -27.90
N LEU A 16 -14.59 34.62 -27.41
CA LEU A 16 -14.52 35.01 -26.00
C LEU A 16 -15.09 33.92 -25.07
N ILE A 17 -16.29 33.42 -25.36
CA ILE A 17 -16.92 32.37 -24.55
C ILE A 17 -16.13 31.07 -24.62
N THR A 18 -15.64 30.69 -25.79
CA THR A 18 -14.88 29.44 -25.94
C THR A 18 -13.58 29.46 -25.15
N VAL A 19 -12.82 30.56 -25.17
CA VAL A 19 -11.60 30.69 -24.36
C VAL A 19 -11.90 30.67 -22.86
N LEU A 20 -12.99 31.33 -22.44
CA LEU A 20 -13.45 31.28 -21.05
C LEU A 20 -13.73 29.82 -20.60
N LEU A 21 -14.53 29.09 -21.37
CA LEU A 21 -14.88 27.70 -21.07
C LEU A 21 -13.66 26.78 -21.08
N LEU A 22 -12.77 26.93 -22.06
CA LEU A 22 -11.52 26.15 -22.13
C LEU A 22 -10.63 26.43 -20.92
N SER A 23 -10.48 27.70 -20.52
CA SER A 23 -9.66 28.06 -19.35
C SER A 23 -10.20 27.43 -18.06
N ALA A 24 -11.53 27.42 -17.87
CA ALA A 24 -12.16 26.80 -16.70
C ALA A 24 -11.97 25.28 -16.66
N LEU A 25 -12.10 24.61 -17.81
CA LEU A 25 -11.87 23.17 -17.92
C LEU A 25 -10.40 22.79 -17.66
N ILE A 26 -9.46 23.60 -18.15
CA ILE A 26 -8.02 23.36 -17.93
C ILE A 26 -7.69 23.44 -16.44
N VAL A 27 -8.16 24.48 -15.72
CA VAL A 27 -7.87 24.65 -14.28
C VAL A 27 -8.42 23.49 -13.46
N THR A 28 -9.67 23.11 -13.69
CA THR A 28 -10.32 21.99 -12.96
C THR A 28 -9.64 20.65 -13.24
N SER A 29 -9.28 20.39 -14.50
CA SER A 29 -8.58 19.17 -14.91
C SER A 29 -7.20 19.07 -14.26
N TYR A 30 -6.46 20.18 -14.19
CA TYR A 30 -5.13 20.21 -13.60
C TYR A 30 -5.13 19.78 -12.12
N LEU A 31 -6.17 20.16 -11.36
CA LEU A 31 -6.31 19.78 -9.95
C LEU A 31 -6.75 18.31 -9.77
N ALA A 32 -7.45 17.74 -10.74
CA ALA A 32 -8.02 16.39 -10.63
C ALA A 32 -7.06 15.29 -11.10
N ILE A 33 -6.30 15.53 -12.18
CA ILE A 33 -5.45 14.52 -12.83
C ILE A 33 -4.42 13.86 -11.87
N PRO A 34 -3.68 14.59 -11.03
CA PRO A 34 -2.69 13.98 -10.14
C PRO A 34 -3.29 12.92 -9.22
N LYS A 35 -4.45 13.22 -8.62
CA LYS A 35 -5.19 12.30 -7.73
C LYS A 35 -5.68 11.05 -8.48
N LEU A 36 -6.09 11.21 -9.74
CA LEU A 36 -6.50 10.09 -10.59
C LEU A 36 -5.31 9.18 -10.93
N ILE A 37 -4.15 9.77 -11.20
CA ILE A 37 -2.90 9.03 -11.46
C ILE A 37 -2.47 8.25 -10.21
N GLU A 38 -2.46 8.89 -9.04
CA GLU A 38 -2.16 8.23 -7.76
C GLU A 38 -3.08 7.04 -7.52
N LYS A 39 -4.39 7.21 -7.73
CA LYS A 39 -5.37 6.13 -7.62
C LYS A 39 -5.12 5.00 -8.62
N ALA A 40 -4.71 5.32 -9.84
CA ALA A 40 -4.36 4.32 -10.85
C ALA A 40 -3.10 3.53 -10.45
N TYR A 41 -2.09 4.21 -9.90
CA TYR A 41 -0.89 3.58 -9.36
C TYR A 41 -1.18 2.72 -8.14
N ASP A 42 -2.03 3.17 -7.22
CA ASP A 42 -2.45 2.37 -6.07
C ASP A 42 -3.24 1.12 -6.49
N ALA A 43 -4.12 1.23 -7.48
CA ALA A 43 -4.78 0.08 -8.09
C ALA A 43 -3.78 -0.90 -8.72
N ARG A 44 -2.73 -0.37 -9.35
CA ARG A 44 -1.65 -1.17 -9.92
C ARG A 44 -0.85 -1.90 -8.84
N ARG A 45 -0.41 -1.21 -7.78
CA ARG A 45 0.28 -1.80 -6.63
C ARG A 45 -0.51 -2.96 -6.02
N LYS A 46 -1.81 -2.72 -5.77
CA LYS A 46 -2.71 -3.76 -5.23
C LYS A 46 -2.80 -4.98 -6.15
N THR A 47 -2.90 -4.77 -7.46
CA THR A 47 -2.96 -5.85 -8.43
C THR A 47 -1.62 -6.61 -8.52
N ASP A 48 -0.51 -5.88 -8.51
CA ASP A 48 0.84 -6.47 -8.58
C ASP A 48 1.13 -7.32 -7.34
N LEU A 49 0.84 -6.82 -6.13
CA LEU A 49 0.99 -7.58 -4.88
C LEU A 49 0.16 -8.88 -4.90
N ASN A 50 -1.09 -8.82 -5.35
CA ASN A 50 -1.94 -10.01 -5.46
C ASN A 50 -1.41 -11.00 -6.49
N LYS A 51 -0.92 -10.54 -7.65
CA LYS A 51 -0.29 -11.41 -8.65
C LYS A 51 0.97 -12.07 -8.11
N ILE A 52 1.82 -11.32 -7.41
CA ILE A 52 3.02 -11.88 -6.78
C ILE A 52 2.60 -12.94 -5.76
N LYS A 53 1.66 -12.62 -4.86
CA LYS A 53 1.13 -13.58 -3.88
C LYS A 53 0.68 -14.87 -4.54
N THR A 54 -0.18 -14.81 -5.56
CA THR A 54 -0.66 -16.02 -6.24
C THR A 54 0.48 -16.86 -6.82
N ASN A 55 1.48 -16.23 -7.45
CA ASN A 55 2.61 -16.96 -8.03
C ASN A 55 3.56 -17.51 -6.95
N LEU A 56 3.70 -16.85 -5.81
CA LEU A 56 4.44 -17.37 -4.67
C LEU A 56 3.74 -18.58 -4.03
N GLU A 57 2.41 -18.59 -3.96
CA GLU A 57 1.66 -19.76 -3.50
C GLU A 57 1.86 -20.95 -4.46
N ILE A 58 1.84 -20.72 -5.78
CA ILE A 58 2.18 -21.76 -6.78
C ILE A 58 3.65 -22.23 -6.64
N TYR A 59 4.58 -21.30 -6.35
CA TYR A 59 5.96 -21.64 -6.06
C TYR A 59 6.03 -22.60 -4.86
N TYR A 60 5.33 -22.27 -3.77
CA TYR A 60 5.27 -23.08 -2.56
C TYR A 60 4.69 -24.48 -2.81
N ASP A 61 3.67 -24.61 -3.67
CA ASP A 61 3.11 -25.92 -4.03
C ASP A 61 4.18 -26.87 -4.59
N SER A 62 5.18 -26.35 -5.30
CA SER A 62 6.25 -27.10 -5.94
C SER A 62 7.54 -27.20 -5.12
N ALA A 63 7.88 -26.15 -4.37
CA ALA A 63 9.12 -26.05 -3.60
C ALA A 63 8.95 -26.47 -2.13
N LYS A 64 7.72 -26.44 -1.61
CA LYS A 64 7.36 -26.60 -0.18
C LYS A 64 7.93 -25.53 0.76
N GLU A 65 8.48 -24.47 0.19
CA GLU A 65 9.00 -23.29 0.84
C GLU A 65 8.80 -22.07 -0.08
N PHE A 66 8.80 -20.86 0.49
CA PHE A 66 8.85 -19.63 -0.28
C PHE A 66 10.31 -19.24 -0.59
N PRO A 67 10.57 -18.54 -1.70
CA PRO A 67 11.92 -18.12 -2.05
C PRO A 67 12.48 -17.14 -1.01
N ALA A 68 13.72 -17.33 -0.55
CA ALA A 68 14.35 -16.41 0.41
C ALA A 68 14.48 -14.97 -0.14
N THR A 69 14.67 -14.84 -1.45
CA THR A 69 14.78 -13.57 -2.16
C THR A 69 13.93 -13.59 -3.42
N LEU A 70 13.31 -12.46 -3.75
CA LEU A 70 12.57 -12.31 -5.00
C LEU A 70 13.47 -11.83 -6.13
N PRO A 71 13.14 -12.17 -7.39
CA PRO A 71 13.86 -11.66 -8.54
C PRO A 71 13.67 -10.15 -8.69
N ASP A 72 14.63 -9.52 -9.38
CA ASP A 72 14.53 -8.12 -9.73
C ASP A 72 13.34 -7.84 -10.67
N CYS A 73 12.96 -6.58 -10.67
CA CYS A 73 12.07 -5.97 -11.63
C CYS A 73 12.31 -6.45 -13.08
N GLY A 74 11.24 -6.90 -13.74
CA GLY A 74 11.27 -7.34 -15.13
C GLY A 74 11.80 -8.76 -15.33
N GLN A 75 12.50 -9.34 -14.36
CA GLN A 75 13.03 -10.71 -14.42
C GLN A 75 11.94 -11.74 -14.16
N PRO A 76 12.08 -12.97 -14.67
CA PRO A 76 11.12 -14.02 -14.41
C PRO A 76 11.27 -14.61 -13.00
N LEU A 77 10.15 -14.99 -12.39
CA LEU A 77 10.14 -15.92 -11.25
C LEU A 77 10.15 -17.35 -11.80
N VAL A 78 11.25 -18.06 -11.55
CA VAL A 78 11.47 -19.42 -12.04
C VAL A 78 11.73 -20.34 -10.86
N TYR A 79 11.11 -21.52 -10.87
CA TYR A 79 11.48 -22.62 -10.00
C TYR A 79 11.94 -23.80 -10.84
N LYS A 80 13.20 -24.22 -10.66
CA LYS A 80 13.91 -25.21 -11.50
C LYS A 80 13.88 -24.78 -12.98
N SER A 81 12.93 -25.28 -13.76
CA SER A 81 12.77 -24.97 -15.19
C SER A 81 11.36 -24.45 -15.53
N GLN A 82 10.50 -24.24 -14.54
CA GLN A 82 9.15 -23.72 -14.74
C GLN A 82 9.14 -22.21 -14.51
N ILE A 83 8.75 -21.46 -15.54
CA ILE A 83 8.48 -20.03 -15.43
C ILE A 83 7.10 -19.87 -14.79
N LEU A 84 7.08 -19.41 -13.54
CA LEU A 84 5.84 -19.13 -12.81
C LEU A 84 5.32 -17.74 -13.19
N MET A 85 6.25 -16.78 -13.29
CA MET A 85 5.95 -15.42 -13.71
C MET A 85 6.99 -14.97 -14.72
N SER A 86 6.57 -14.49 -15.88
CA SER A 86 7.49 -14.08 -16.95
C SER A 86 8.20 -12.76 -16.66
N SER A 87 7.57 -11.86 -15.90
CA SER A 87 8.11 -10.54 -15.61
C SER A 87 7.62 -10.06 -14.25
N PHE A 88 8.55 -9.91 -13.31
CA PHE A 88 8.25 -9.47 -11.95
C PHE A 88 7.89 -7.96 -11.94
N PRO A 89 6.75 -7.55 -11.38
CA PRO A 89 6.31 -6.17 -11.44
C PRO A 89 7.06 -5.28 -10.44
N CYS A 90 7.18 -4.00 -10.78
CA CYS A 90 7.77 -2.96 -9.94
C CYS A 90 6.72 -2.00 -9.43
N ASP A 91 7.05 -1.24 -8.39
CA ASP A 91 6.29 -0.06 -8.03
C ASP A 91 6.23 0.91 -9.23
N PRO A 92 5.02 1.37 -9.62
CA PRO A 92 4.86 2.19 -10.83
C PRO A 92 5.48 3.59 -10.70
N VAL A 93 5.77 4.06 -9.49
CA VAL A 93 6.37 5.37 -9.23
C VAL A 93 7.86 5.24 -8.99
N THR A 94 8.28 4.44 -8.00
CA THR A 94 9.69 4.35 -7.62
C THR A 94 10.51 3.48 -8.58
N LYS A 95 9.84 2.62 -9.36
CA LYS A 95 10.46 1.62 -10.24
C LYS A 95 11.32 0.59 -9.51
N LEU A 96 11.18 0.49 -8.19
CA LEU A 96 11.86 -0.49 -7.36
C LEU A 96 10.97 -1.72 -7.11
N PRO A 97 11.57 -2.86 -6.73
CA PRO A 97 10.83 -4.01 -6.24
C PRO A 97 10.02 -3.69 -4.98
N TYR A 98 8.92 -4.42 -4.79
CA TYR A 98 8.13 -4.33 -3.55
C TYR A 98 8.90 -4.93 -2.36
N TYR A 99 8.65 -4.41 -1.16
CA TYR A 99 9.34 -4.92 0.02
C TYR A 99 8.82 -6.31 0.37
N TYR A 100 9.73 -7.28 0.37
CA TYR A 100 9.47 -8.68 0.63
C TYR A 100 10.18 -9.12 1.89
N GLN A 101 9.47 -9.86 2.74
CA GLN A 101 10.02 -10.38 3.98
C GLN A 101 9.54 -11.81 4.21
N THR A 102 10.50 -12.67 4.55
CA THR A 102 10.28 -13.98 5.16
C THR A 102 10.82 -13.94 6.59
N LYS A 103 10.45 -14.91 7.42
CA LYS A 103 11.04 -15.02 8.75
C LYS A 103 12.45 -15.62 8.62
N SER A 104 13.43 -15.04 9.29
CA SER A 104 14.81 -15.52 9.24
C SER A 104 14.90 -17.00 9.67
N GLY A 105 15.39 -17.85 8.77
CA GLY A 105 15.48 -19.30 8.97
C GLY A 105 14.17 -20.07 8.80
N ASP A 106 13.08 -19.40 8.40
CA ASP A 106 11.77 -19.99 8.19
C ASP A 106 11.09 -19.37 6.95
N THR A 107 11.25 -20.05 5.83
CA THR A 107 10.64 -19.72 4.53
C THR A 107 9.24 -20.29 4.38
N GLN A 108 8.56 -20.72 5.46
CA GLN A 108 7.19 -21.24 5.38
C GLN A 108 6.13 -20.14 5.28
N SER A 109 6.49 -18.87 5.48
CA SER A 109 5.56 -17.75 5.34
C SER A 109 6.26 -16.53 4.74
N PHE A 110 5.49 -15.68 4.08
CA PHE A 110 5.99 -14.43 3.53
C PHE A 110 5.03 -13.27 3.76
N ARG A 111 5.57 -12.06 3.67
CA ARG A 111 4.83 -10.80 3.63
C ARG A 111 5.38 -9.91 2.53
N LEU A 112 4.47 -9.20 1.88
CA LEU A 112 4.77 -8.21 0.84
C LEU A 112 4.10 -6.90 1.23
N TYR A 113 4.84 -5.81 1.08
CA TYR A 113 4.37 -4.50 1.50
C TYR A 113 4.51 -3.45 0.40
N ALA A 114 3.63 -2.47 0.46
CA ALA A 114 3.61 -1.31 -0.42
C ALA A 114 3.10 -0.07 0.33
N ILE A 115 3.36 1.10 -0.25
CA ILE A 115 2.81 2.37 0.21
C ILE A 115 1.82 2.87 -0.84
N LEU A 116 0.54 2.92 -0.47
CA LEU A 116 -0.50 3.56 -1.26
C LEU A 116 -0.46 5.07 -1.03
N ALA A 117 -0.54 5.84 -2.11
CA ALA A 117 -0.53 7.30 -2.05
C ALA A 117 -1.81 7.84 -1.41
N ASN A 118 -2.95 7.21 -1.70
CA ASN A 118 -4.22 7.56 -1.09
C ASN A 118 -4.34 6.98 0.33
N SER A 119 -3.99 7.77 1.35
CA SER A 119 -4.10 7.40 2.77
C SER A 119 -5.53 7.12 3.24
N GLN A 120 -6.55 7.53 2.47
CA GLN A 120 -7.96 7.27 2.76
C GLN A 120 -8.50 6.05 1.99
N ASP A 121 -7.64 5.26 1.36
CA ASP A 121 -8.06 4.04 0.68
C ASP A 121 -8.54 2.99 1.70
N ILE A 122 -9.78 2.54 1.51
CA ILE A 122 -10.44 1.54 2.36
C ILE A 122 -9.63 0.22 2.45
N SER A 123 -8.82 -0.08 1.44
CA SER A 123 -7.91 -1.24 1.44
C SER A 123 -6.87 -1.19 2.56
N ILE A 124 -6.47 0.01 3.01
CA ILE A 124 -5.53 0.19 4.14
C ILE A 124 -6.18 -0.32 5.43
N ALA A 125 -7.41 0.11 5.70
CA ALA A 125 -8.19 -0.34 6.86
C ALA A 125 -8.50 -1.84 6.81
N LYS A 126 -8.86 -2.36 5.64
CA LYS A 126 -9.12 -3.80 5.46
C LYS A 126 -7.87 -4.66 5.67
N ALA A 127 -6.69 -4.15 5.35
CA ALA A 127 -5.43 -4.82 5.64
C ALA A 127 -4.99 -4.69 7.12
N GLY A 128 -5.69 -3.85 7.90
CA GLY A 128 -5.32 -3.52 9.29
C GLY A 128 -4.07 -2.64 9.42
N CYS A 129 -3.64 -2.02 8.32
CA CYS A 129 -2.42 -1.22 8.28
C CYS A 129 -2.67 0.26 8.58
N LEU A 130 -3.74 0.59 9.31
CA LEU A 130 -4.04 2.00 9.62
C LEU A 130 -2.92 2.62 10.43
N GLY A 131 -2.41 1.96 11.47
CA GLY A 131 -1.27 2.43 12.26
C GLY A 131 0.09 2.08 11.66
N GLY A 132 0.14 1.65 10.39
CA GLY A 132 1.33 1.14 9.73
C GLY A 132 1.40 -0.39 9.72
N CYS A 133 2.32 -0.89 8.91
CA CYS A 133 2.55 -2.31 8.68
C CYS A 133 4.04 -2.57 8.40
N GLY A 134 4.48 -3.79 8.70
CA GLY A 134 5.88 -4.22 8.54
C GLY A 134 6.75 -3.94 9.76
N SER A 135 8.01 -4.38 9.72
CA SER A 135 8.96 -4.26 10.84
C SER A 135 9.23 -2.82 11.28
N ASP A 136 9.15 -1.86 10.36
CA ASP A 136 9.37 -0.45 10.66
C ASP A 136 8.07 0.37 10.65
N CYS A 137 6.91 -0.30 10.52
CA CYS A 137 5.59 0.34 10.45
C CYS A 137 5.42 1.40 9.34
N ASN A 138 6.31 1.43 8.36
CA ASN A 138 6.35 2.45 7.30
C ASN A 138 5.42 2.15 6.12
N TYR A 139 4.82 0.97 6.08
CA TYR A 139 3.92 0.57 5.00
C TYR A 139 2.46 0.72 5.41
N ASN A 140 1.58 1.08 4.48
CA ASN A 140 0.14 1.19 4.75
C ASN A 140 -0.69 0.14 4.00
N TYR A 141 -0.05 -0.77 3.27
CA TYR A 141 -0.71 -1.88 2.61
C TYR A 141 0.23 -3.07 2.45
N GLY A 142 -0.34 -4.27 2.42
CA GLY A 142 0.42 -5.47 2.18
C GLY A 142 -0.45 -6.68 1.91
N VAL A 143 0.21 -7.78 1.56
CA VAL A 143 -0.38 -9.12 1.46
C VAL A 143 0.58 -10.13 2.09
N SER A 144 0.04 -11.20 2.67
CA SER A 144 0.82 -12.28 3.27
C SER A 144 0.44 -13.63 2.67
N SER A 145 1.27 -14.64 2.92
CA SER A 145 0.92 -16.05 2.69
C SER A 145 -0.31 -16.45 3.51
N SER A 146 -0.99 -17.50 3.06
CA SER A 146 -2.27 -17.92 3.64
C SER A 146 -2.18 -18.42 5.10
N ASN A 147 -0.99 -18.78 5.57
CA ASN A 147 -0.71 -19.27 6.91
C ASN A 147 -0.26 -18.18 7.91
N THR A 148 -0.20 -16.90 7.51
CA THR A 148 0.19 -15.82 8.42
C THR A 148 -0.54 -14.51 8.13
N GLY A 149 -0.67 -13.65 9.14
CA GLY A 149 -1.17 -12.29 9.00
C GLY A 149 -0.05 -11.29 8.68
N LEU A 150 -0.43 -10.06 8.33
CA LEU A 150 0.50 -8.94 8.30
C LEU A 150 0.88 -8.52 9.72
N VAL A 151 2.10 -8.01 9.86
CA VAL A 151 2.54 -7.26 11.05
C VAL A 151 1.81 -5.92 11.02
N GLN A 152 0.86 -5.73 11.93
CA GLN A 152 -0.01 -4.55 12.00
C GLN A 152 0.39 -3.68 13.17
N CYS A 153 0.90 -2.49 12.87
CA CYS A 153 1.36 -1.59 13.89
C CYS A 153 0.21 -0.76 14.46
N SER A 154 0.30 -0.42 15.74
CA SER A 154 -0.61 0.54 16.37
C SER A 154 0.06 1.22 17.55
N TYR A 155 -0.33 2.47 17.81
CA TYR A 155 0.03 3.10 19.07
C TYR A 155 -0.75 2.44 20.20
N VAL A 156 -0.04 2.17 21.28
CA VAL A 156 -0.59 1.52 22.47
C VAL A 156 -0.02 2.16 23.72
N CYS A 157 -0.73 1.98 24.83
CA CYS A 157 -0.23 2.39 26.12
C CYS A 157 0.66 1.29 26.71
N SER A 158 1.95 1.57 26.81
CA SER A 158 2.91 0.69 27.48
C SER A 158 2.64 0.56 28.98
N PRO A 159 3.13 -0.52 29.63
CA PRO A 159 3.13 -0.64 31.09
C PRO A 159 3.77 0.59 31.78
N SER A 160 4.75 1.19 31.10
CA SER A 160 5.49 2.40 31.50
C SER A 160 4.69 3.71 31.40
N LYS A 161 3.38 3.67 31.14
CA LYS A 161 2.49 4.85 30.98
C LYS A 161 2.81 5.74 29.78
N ARG A 162 3.55 5.22 28.80
CA ARG A 162 3.91 5.96 27.58
C ARG A 162 3.09 5.45 26.40
N CYS A 163 2.64 6.37 25.56
CA CYS A 163 2.12 6.03 24.24
C CYS A 163 3.31 5.73 23.32
N ILE A 164 3.39 4.49 22.82
CA ILE A 164 4.46 4.06 21.93
C ILE A 164 3.90 3.15 20.83
N LEU A 165 4.56 3.15 19.67
CA LEU A 165 4.20 2.30 18.54
C LEU A 165 4.69 0.88 18.80
N TYR A 166 3.79 -0.10 18.69
CA TYR A 166 4.13 -1.52 18.71
C TYR A 166 4.00 -2.08 17.30
N ASN A 167 4.91 -2.97 16.93
CA ASN A 167 4.89 -3.66 15.64
C ASN A 167 3.77 -4.70 15.59
N ASP A 168 3.45 -5.32 16.72
CA ASP A 168 2.31 -6.22 16.85
C ASP A 168 1.74 -6.13 18.27
N PRO A 169 0.69 -5.33 18.46
CA PRO A 169 0.01 -5.19 19.74
C PRO A 169 -0.61 -6.49 20.29
N SER A 170 -0.89 -7.48 19.43
CA SER A 170 -1.57 -8.70 19.85
C SER A 170 -0.69 -9.59 20.74
N VAL A 171 0.63 -9.54 20.55
CA VAL A 171 1.60 -10.28 21.35
C VAL A 171 1.67 -9.79 22.80
N SER A 172 1.31 -8.53 23.04
CA SER A 172 1.32 -7.91 24.37
C SER A 172 -0.07 -7.79 25.00
N ASP A 173 -1.09 -8.46 24.45
CA ASP A 173 -2.48 -8.43 24.91
C ASP A 173 -2.98 -6.99 25.18
N CYS A 174 -2.71 -6.08 24.23
CA CYS A 174 -3.08 -4.68 24.37
C CYS A 174 -4.61 -4.48 24.32
N PRO A 175 -5.24 -3.92 25.37
CA PRO A 175 -6.70 -3.84 25.48
C PRO A 175 -7.32 -2.78 24.55
N LYS A 176 -6.54 -1.77 24.17
CA LYS A 176 -6.99 -0.67 23.30
C LYS A 176 -5.88 -0.30 22.32
N LEU A 177 -6.25 -0.16 21.06
CA LEU A 177 -5.37 0.24 19.96
C LEU A 177 -5.73 1.65 19.51
N TYR A 178 -4.70 2.45 19.25
CA TYR A 178 -4.83 3.83 18.80
C TYR A 178 -4.22 3.93 17.39
N TYR A 179 -5.07 3.81 16.38
CA TYR A 179 -4.65 3.89 14.99
C TYR A 179 -4.28 5.33 14.63
N ASN A 180 -3.03 5.55 14.20
CA ASN A 180 -2.49 6.87 13.82
C ASN A 180 -2.51 7.96 14.91
N ASP A 181 -2.65 7.59 16.17
CA ASP A 181 -2.66 8.55 17.27
C ASP A 181 -1.46 8.34 18.19
N SER A 182 -0.43 9.14 17.96
CA SER A 182 0.81 9.16 18.75
C SER A 182 0.64 9.62 20.21
N THR A 183 -0.54 10.10 20.58
CA THR A 183 -0.86 10.52 21.95
C THR A 183 -1.67 9.48 22.72
N CYS A 184 -2.17 8.44 22.05
CA CYS A 184 -3.08 7.44 22.64
C CYS A 184 -4.24 8.10 23.39
N ASN A 185 -4.79 9.18 22.82
CA ASN A 185 -5.78 10.09 23.40
C ASN A 185 -5.44 10.59 24.82
N ASN A 186 -4.15 10.59 25.21
CA ASN A 186 -3.67 10.87 26.56
C ASN A 186 -4.23 9.93 27.65
N GLU A 187 -4.65 8.71 27.29
CA GLU A 187 -5.33 7.79 28.21
C GLU A 187 -4.39 6.78 28.89
N CYS A 188 -3.08 6.82 28.63
CA CYS A 188 -2.11 5.85 29.17
C CYS A 188 -1.91 5.93 30.69
N SER A 189 -2.42 7.00 31.32
CA SER A 189 -2.54 7.09 32.78
C SER A 189 -3.49 6.05 33.36
N LEU A 190 -4.47 5.54 32.60
CA LEU A 190 -5.41 4.51 33.04
C LEU A 190 -4.79 3.11 32.89
N PRO A 191 -4.62 2.34 33.99
CA PRO A 191 -4.07 0.98 33.91
C PRO A 191 -4.86 0.05 33.00
N ALA A 192 -6.19 0.23 32.91
CA ALA A 192 -7.07 -0.58 32.08
C ALA A 192 -6.80 -0.46 30.56
N ASN A 193 -6.09 0.59 30.13
CA ASN A 193 -5.74 0.81 28.73
C ASN A 193 -4.33 0.32 28.38
N ARG A 194 -3.56 -0.17 29.37
CA ARG A 194 -2.16 -0.55 29.16
C ARG A 194 -2.05 -2.00 28.71
N CYS A 195 -1.10 -2.26 27.82
CA CYS A 195 -0.72 -3.61 27.44
C CYS A 195 -0.17 -4.40 28.63
N HIS A 196 -0.20 -5.72 28.52
CA HIS A 196 0.35 -6.62 29.53
C HIS A 196 1.88 -6.46 29.67
N ASP A 197 2.59 -6.37 28.54
CA ASP A 197 4.04 -6.25 28.49
C ASP A 197 4.54 -5.37 27.31
N GLU A 198 5.85 -5.40 27.04
CA GLU A 198 6.49 -4.71 25.91
C GLU A 198 6.99 -5.67 24.80
N SER A 199 6.55 -6.93 24.81
CA SER A 199 7.00 -7.97 23.86
C SER A 199 6.62 -7.65 22.41
N GLY A 200 5.48 -7.01 22.18
CA GLY A 200 4.97 -6.59 20.87
C GLY A 200 5.66 -5.35 20.28
N LYS A 201 6.59 -4.73 21.01
CA LYS A 201 7.27 -3.50 20.58
C LYS A 201 8.14 -3.73 19.34
N ASN A 202 8.96 -4.77 19.35
CA ASN A 202 9.82 -5.15 18.24
C ASN A 202 9.72 -6.66 18.05
N ILE A 203 9.08 -7.09 16.96
CA ILE A 203 9.09 -8.51 16.60
C ILE A 203 10.23 -8.73 15.61
N PRO A 204 11.25 -9.55 15.97
CA PRO A 204 12.27 -9.95 15.01
C PRO A 204 11.62 -10.82 13.93
N TYR A 205 11.75 -10.39 12.68
CA TYR A 205 11.41 -11.16 11.49
C TYR A 205 12.66 -11.34 10.64
#